data_AF-A0A5E4D9P9-F1
#
_entry.id   AF-A0A5E4D9P9-F1
#
_cell.length_a   1.000
_cell.length_b   1.000
_cell.length_c   1.000
_cell.angle_alpha   90.00
_cell.angle_beta   90.00
_cell.angle_gamma   90.00
#
_symmetry.space_group_name_H-M   'P 1'
#
loop_
_entity.id
_entity.type
_entity.pdbx_description
1 polymer ?
#
loop_
_entity_poly.entity_id
_entity_poly.type
_entity_poly.pdbx_seq_one_letter_code
_entity_poly.pdbx_strand_id
1 'polypeptide(L)'
;MTSKRITQETFDAAVQENIEEFEMGPEEAVKEAMEQFESQGVDLSNIVKSVPKVSADGPQEPTHDILQALGDLQKSVASSSPEEVSTHLTRFCDQCKQHKACRFLAAQKGAYPIILAAWKLAAAGDQNLLLQALNALSMLTDGQPDLLDTQGLQLLVDTLAQSANEANLTCSGIRCVRHASLKHEQNRQGLVKAGVLPLLTSAIAQHGQHADVVREACWALRIMTFDDDIRVPYSNAHNHAKMIVQENRGLKVLIEAAKGRSPS
;
A
#
# COMPACT_ATOMS: atom_id res chain seq x y z
N MET A 1 21.86 16.13 -3.92
CA MET A 1 22.28 16.04 -2.50
C MET A 1 21.21 15.27 -1.76
N THR A 2 21.58 14.28 -0.95
CA THR A 2 20.64 13.56 -0.07
C THR A 2 20.17 14.51 1.02
N SER A 3 18.87 14.86 1.00
CA SER A 3 18.26 15.67 2.06
C SER A 3 18.34 14.94 3.40
N LYS A 4 18.53 15.67 4.50
CA LYS A 4 18.49 15.07 5.85
C LYS A 4 17.05 14.60 6.14
N ARG A 5 16.89 13.57 6.95
CA ARG A 5 15.56 13.04 7.34
C ARG A 5 15.50 12.89 8.86
N ILE A 6 14.32 13.07 9.41
CA ILE A 6 14.01 12.87 10.84
C ILE A 6 12.89 11.83 11.00
N THR A 7 12.68 11.38 12.23
CA THR A 7 11.55 10.50 12.59
C THR A 7 10.32 11.31 12.95
N GLN A 8 9.15 10.67 12.97
CA GLN A 8 7.93 11.33 13.45
C GLN A 8 8.07 11.72 14.93
N GLU A 9 8.69 10.86 15.73
CA GLU A 9 8.93 11.10 17.16
C GLU A 9 9.82 12.33 17.39
N THR A 10 10.85 12.51 16.56
CA THR A 10 11.70 13.72 16.60
C THR A 10 10.93 14.98 16.25
N PHE A 11 10.04 14.91 15.25
CA PHE A 11 9.21 16.04 14.87
C PHE A 11 8.19 16.39 15.96
N ASP A 12 7.45 15.38 16.45
CA ASP A 12 6.44 15.55 17.49
C ASP A 12 7.05 16.06 18.80
N ALA A 13 8.27 15.62 19.15
CA ALA A 13 8.98 16.13 20.32
C ALA A 13 9.31 17.64 20.20
N ALA A 14 9.76 18.09 19.04
CA ALA A 14 10.02 19.51 18.81
C ALA A 14 8.73 20.35 18.84
N VAL A 15 7.62 19.82 18.32
CA VAL A 15 6.31 20.46 18.42
C VAL A 15 5.88 20.56 19.89
N GLN A 16 6.06 19.49 20.67
CA GLN A 16 5.71 19.49 22.09
C GLN A 16 6.57 20.48 22.89
N GLU A 17 7.87 20.54 22.63
CA GLU A 17 8.79 21.52 23.22
C GLU A 17 8.35 22.96 22.90
N ASN A 18 7.96 23.24 21.64
CA ASN A 18 7.43 24.55 21.24
C ASN A 18 6.14 24.93 22.01
N ILE A 19 5.27 23.97 22.30
CA ILE A 19 4.04 24.21 23.07
C ILE A 19 4.36 24.42 24.55
N GLU A 20 5.20 23.58 25.15
CA GLU A 20 5.46 23.57 26.59
C GLU A 20 6.44 24.66 27.03
N GLU A 21 7.54 24.85 26.31
CA GLU A 21 8.61 25.77 26.71
C GLU A 21 8.38 27.20 26.23
N PHE A 22 7.69 27.36 25.08
CA PHE A 22 7.47 28.66 24.46
C PHE A 22 6.00 29.09 24.48
N GLU A 23 5.12 28.33 25.14
CA GLU A 23 3.68 28.59 25.28
C GLU A 23 2.95 28.86 23.94
N MET A 24 3.46 28.28 22.85
CA MET A 24 2.91 28.48 21.51
C MET A 24 1.56 27.77 21.35
N GLY A 25 0.68 28.33 20.51
CA GLY A 25 -0.52 27.62 20.09
C GLY A 25 -0.17 26.33 19.32
N PRO A 26 -0.97 25.25 19.38
CA PRO A 26 -0.59 23.97 18.76
C PRO A 26 -0.30 24.05 17.25
N GLU A 27 -1.10 24.80 16.50
CA GLU A 27 -0.88 25.01 15.06
C GLU A 27 0.36 25.88 14.78
N GLU A 28 0.63 26.84 15.66
CA GLU A 28 1.83 27.69 15.58
C GLU A 28 3.08 26.88 15.86
N ALA A 29 3.07 26.02 16.89
CA ALA A 29 4.17 25.12 17.24
C ALA A 29 4.53 24.16 16.11
N VAL A 30 3.53 23.59 15.41
CA VAL A 30 3.74 22.76 14.22
C VAL A 30 4.40 23.57 13.10
N LYS A 31 3.91 24.79 12.84
CA LYS A 31 4.46 25.67 11.82
C LYS A 31 5.91 26.03 12.12
N GLU A 32 6.22 26.39 13.36
CA GLU A 32 7.57 26.72 13.82
C GLU A 32 8.52 25.53 13.67
N ALA A 33 8.11 24.33 14.12
CA ALA A 33 8.92 23.12 13.96
C ALA A 33 9.20 22.79 12.48
N MET A 34 8.20 22.98 11.60
CA MET A 34 8.39 22.83 10.17
C MET A 34 9.45 23.79 9.62
N GLU A 35 9.33 25.09 9.91
CA GLU A 35 10.28 26.11 9.47
C GLU A 35 11.69 25.84 9.99
N GLN A 36 11.80 25.43 11.27
CA GLN A 36 13.06 25.08 11.89
C GLN A 36 13.76 23.91 11.19
N PHE A 37 13.05 22.80 10.91
CA PHE A 37 13.64 21.63 10.25
C PHE A 37 13.91 21.89 8.77
N GLU A 38 13.03 22.58 8.06
CA GLU A 38 13.23 22.93 6.65
C GLU A 38 14.43 23.87 6.46
N SER A 39 14.64 24.83 7.38
CA SER A 39 15.83 25.71 7.38
C SER A 39 17.16 24.95 7.53
N GLN A 40 17.13 23.78 8.17
CA GLN A 40 18.27 22.88 8.34
C GLN A 40 18.46 21.90 7.17
N GLY A 41 17.61 22.01 6.14
CA GLY A 41 17.61 21.14 4.96
C GLY A 41 17.08 19.74 5.26
N VAL A 42 16.13 19.60 6.19
CA VAL A 42 15.42 18.34 6.45
C VAL A 42 14.25 18.17 5.47
N ASP A 43 14.14 16.99 4.85
CA ASP A 43 12.98 16.57 4.06
C ASP A 43 11.86 16.05 4.97
N LEU A 44 10.81 16.86 5.13
CA LEU A 44 9.62 16.52 5.92
C LEU A 44 8.52 15.81 5.12
N SER A 45 8.80 15.32 3.90
CA SER A 45 7.74 14.78 3.04
C SER A 45 7.09 13.50 3.56
N ASN A 46 7.75 12.79 4.49
CA ASN A 46 7.23 11.59 5.15
C ASN A 46 6.76 11.84 6.59
N ILE A 47 6.72 13.10 7.03
CA ILE A 47 6.28 13.50 8.37
C ILE A 47 4.81 13.91 8.31
N VAL A 48 4.02 13.42 9.26
CA VAL A 48 2.64 13.83 9.50
C VAL A 48 2.69 15.18 10.22
N LYS A 49 2.02 16.16 9.62
CA LYS A 49 2.07 17.58 10.02
C LYS A 49 0.78 18.04 10.72
N SER A 50 -0.10 17.12 11.08
CA SER A 50 -1.27 17.45 11.89
C SER A 50 -0.86 17.60 13.35
N VAL A 51 -1.52 18.52 14.06
CA VAL A 51 -1.37 18.64 15.51
C VAL A 51 -1.62 17.28 16.18
N PRO A 52 -0.64 16.75 16.93
CA PRO A 52 -0.84 15.51 17.65
C PRO A 52 -1.94 15.65 18.71
N LYS A 53 -2.79 14.63 18.86
CA LYS A 53 -3.81 14.64 19.91
C LYS A 53 -3.18 14.18 21.22
N VAL A 54 -3.24 15.04 22.23
CA VAL A 54 -2.93 14.66 23.61
C VAL A 54 -4.15 13.94 24.18
N SER A 55 -3.99 12.69 24.62
CA SER A 55 -5.04 11.96 25.32
C SER A 55 -5.41 12.68 26.63
N ALA A 56 -6.69 12.79 26.94
CA ALA A 56 -7.16 13.36 28.20
C ALA A 56 -6.83 12.50 29.44
N ASP A 57 -6.49 11.22 29.23
CA ASP A 57 -6.15 10.24 30.29
C ASP A 57 -4.63 10.00 30.37
N GLY A 58 -3.94 10.83 31.16
CA GLY A 58 -2.56 10.60 31.62
C GLY A 58 -1.44 10.91 30.61
N PRO A 59 -0.17 10.68 30.99
CA PRO A 59 0.99 10.97 30.16
C PRO A 59 1.13 9.89 29.08
N GLN A 60 0.30 9.98 28.03
CA GLN A 60 0.48 9.21 26.80
C GLN A 60 1.19 10.07 25.75
N GLU A 61 2.04 9.42 24.96
CA GLU A 61 2.66 10.04 23.78
C GLU A 61 1.57 10.66 22.89
N PRO A 62 1.80 11.86 22.34
CA PRO A 62 0.87 12.47 21.41
C PRO A 62 0.54 11.50 20.26
N THR A 63 -0.75 11.28 19.98
CA THR A 63 -1.17 10.27 19.00
C THR A 63 -1.80 10.89 17.74
N HIS A 64 -1.33 10.43 16.59
CA HIS A 64 -1.92 10.78 15.29
C HIS A 64 -3.14 9.91 15.00
N ASP A 65 -4.11 10.43 14.24
CA ASP A 65 -5.35 9.72 13.90
C ASP A 65 -5.10 8.39 13.18
N ILE A 66 -4.04 8.30 12.37
CA ILE A 66 -3.62 7.06 11.72
C ILE A 66 -3.17 6.00 12.74
N LEU A 67 -2.52 6.39 13.84
CA LEU A 67 -2.06 5.47 14.88
C LEU A 67 -3.21 4.99 15.76
N GLN A 68 -4.19 5.87 16.03
CA GLN A 68 -5.43 5.48 16.68
C GLN A 68 -6.20 4.47 15.82
N ALA A 69 -6.40 4.76 14.54
CA ALA A 69 -7.07 3.85 13.60
C ALA A 69 -6.35 2.49 13.52
N LEU A 70 -5.01 2.50 13.54
CA LEU A 70 -4.22 1.28 13.52
C LEU A 70 -4.34 0.48 14.82
N GLY A 71 -4.32 1.15 15.98
CA GLY A 71 -4.49 0.51 17.28
C GLY A 71 -5.88 -0.12 17.45
N ASP A 72 -6.93 0.56 16.98
CA ASP A 72 -8.30 0.03 17.01
C ASP A 72 -8.47 -1.14 16.02
N LEU A 73 -7.84 -1.06 14.84
CA LEU A 73 -7.77 -2.18 13.90
C LEU A 73 -7.06 -3.40 14.52
N GLN A 74 -5.95 -3.19 15.22
CA GLN A 74 -5.23 -4.28 15.88
C GLN A 74 -6.11 -4.99 16.92
N LYS A 75 -6.84 -4.22 17.74
CA LYS A 75 -7.76 -4.77 18.75
C LYS A 75 -8.90 -5.57 18.11
N SER A 76 -9.52 -5.04 17.06
CA SER A 76 -10.63 -5.71 16.35
C SER A 76 -10.21 -6.99 15.63
N VAL A 77 -8.99 -7.01 15.08
CA VAL A 77 -8.41 -8.24 14.50
C VAL A 77 -8.12 -9.27 15.60
N ALA A 78 -7.58 -8.84 16.74
CA ALA A 78 -7.31 -9.73 17.88
C ALA A 78 -8.59 -10.33 18.49
N SER A 79 -9.69 -9.57 18.49
CA SER A 79 -11.02 -10.06 18.93
C SER A 79 -11.74 -10.88 17.85
N SER A 80 -11.20 -10.97 16.63
CA SER A 80 -11.82 -11.64 15.47
C SER A 80 -13.25 -11.15 15.20
N SER A 81 -13.48 -9.83 15.28
CA SER A 81 -14.78 -9.18 15.06
C SER A 81 -14.86 -8.57 13.64
N PRO A 82 -15.47 -9.25 12.64
CA PRO A 82 -15.41 -8.80 11.23
C PRO A 82 -16.01 -7.41 10.99
N GLU A 83 -17.10 -7.08 11.68
CA GLU A 83 -17.78 -5.78 11.57
C GLU A 83 -16.92 -4.63 12.09
N GLU A 84 -16.23 -4.84 13.22
CA GLU A 84 -15.28 -3.87 13.75
C GLU A 84 -14.06 -3.76 12.84
N VAL A 85 -13.52 -4.88 12.35
CA VAL A 85 -12.36 -4.87 11.43
C VAL A 85 -12.71 -4.08 10.17
N SER A 86 -13.90 -4.28 9.58
CA SER A 86 -14.41 -3.52 8.44
C SER A 86 -14.45 -2.01 8.70
N THR A 87 -14.97 -1.62 9.86
CA THR A 87 -15.06 -0.21 10.29
C THR A 87 -13.67 0.40 10.43
N HIS A 88 -12.75 -0.29 11.11
CA HIS A 88 -11.40 0.22 11.36
C HIS A 88 -10.52 0.20 10.10
N LEU A 89 -10.70 -0.77 9.18
CA LEU A 89 -10.04 -0.76 7.87
C LEU A 89 -10.46 0.46 7.03
N THR A 90 -11.75 0.82 7.07
CA THR A 90 -12.26 2.01 6.37
C THR A 90 -11.63 3.27 6.94
N ARG A 91 -11.63 3.43 8.27
CA ARG A 91 -10.96 4.55 8.95
C ARG A 91 -9.47 4.62 8.61
N PHE A 92 -8.76 3.48 8.66
CA PHE A 92 -7.34 3.40 8.30
C PHE A 92 -7.08 3.87 6.86
N CYS A 93 -7.90 3.41 5.91
CA CYS A 93 -7.81 3.82 4.51
C CYS A 93 -8.02 5.33 4.34
N ASP A 94 -9.00 5.91 5.03
CA ASP A 94 -9.28 7.34 4.94
C ASP A 94 -8.14 8.19 5.49
N GLN A 95 -7.49 7.77 6.58
CA GLN A 95 -6.27 8.41 7.08
C GLN A 95 -5.09 8.29 6.09
N CYS A 96 -4.92 7.12 5.46
CA CYS A 96 -3.89 6.91 4.44
C CYS A 96 -4.10 7.72 3.15
N LYS A 97 -5.34 8.13 2.84
CA LYS A 97 -5.67 8.95 1.66
C LYS A 97 -5.28 10.41 1.84
N GLN A 98 -5.33 10.93 3.06
CA GLN A 98 -5.07 12.34 3.34
C GLN A 98 -3.64 12.72 2.94
N HIS A 99 -2.65 12.00 3.47
CA HIS A 99 -1.24 12.27 3.22
C HIS A 99 -0.43 11.00 3.08
N LYS A 100 0.55 10.99 2.17
CA LYS A 100 1.49 9.87 2.03
C LYS A 100 2.23 9.57 3.33
N ALA A 101 2.53 10.60 4.14
CA ALA A 101 3.20 10.48 5.43
C ALA A 101 2.45 9.55 6.40
N CYS A 102 1.12 9.53 6.38
CA CYS A 102 0.32 8.60 7.19
C CYS A 102 0.65 7.14 6.87
N ARG A 103 0.88 6.82 5.60
CA ARG A 103 1.23 5.45 5.16
C ARG A 103 2.61 5.04 5.69
N PHE A 104 3.58 5.95 5.58
CA PHE A 104 4.93 5.73 6.10
C PHE A 104 4.94 5.56 7.62
N LEU A 105 4.23 6.43 8.34
CA LEU A 105 4.09 6.34 9.79
C LEU A 105 3.39 5.04 10.22
N ALA A 106 2.29 4.67 9.56
CA ALA A 106 1.61 3.40 9.80
C ALA A 106 2.53 2.20 9.56
N ALA A 107 3.30 2.21 8.47
CA ALA A 107 4.27 1.16 8.17
C ALA A 107 5.34 1.05 9.26
N GLN A 108 5.91 2.16 9.73
CA GLN A 108 6.89 2.20 10.82
C GLN A 108 6.32 1.66 12.13
N LYS A 109 5.01 1.84 12.36
CA LYS A 109 4.30 1.34 13.55
C LYS A 109 3.65 -0.03 13.35
N GLY A 110 4.05 -0.79 12.33
CA GLY A 110 3.67 -2.20 12.19
C GLY A 110 2.31 -2.44 11.52
N ALA A 111 1.88 -1.56 10.60
CA ALA A 111 0.61 -1.75 9.91
C ALA A 111 0.55 -3.03 9.05
N TYR A 112 1.66 -3.44 8.43
CA TYR A 112 1.68 -4.62 7.57
C TYR A 112 1.19 -5.91 8.26
N PRO A 113 1.75 -6.36 9.40
CA PRO A 113 1.28 -7.57 10.06
C PRO A 113 -0.18 -7.49 10.51
N ILE A 114 -0.67 -6.30 10.89
CA ILE A 114 -2.07 -6.08 11.29
C ILE A 114 -3.01 -6.26 10.08
N ILE A 115 -2.70 -5.64 8.94
CA ILE A 115 -3.49 -5.78 7.70
C ILE A 115 -3.42 -7.22 7.18
N LEU A 116 -2.25 -7.88 7.28
CA LEU A 116 -2.11 -9.28 6.89
C LEU A 116 -2.99 -10.21 7.74
N ALA A 117 -3.12 -9.94 9.04
CA ALA A 117 -4.01 -10.69 9.91
C ALA A 117 -5.50 -10.43 9.58
N ALA A 118 -5.88 -9.18 9.30
CA ALA A 118 -7.22 -8.85 8.82
C ALA A 118 -7.56 -9.56 7.48
N TRP A 119 -6.60 -9.58 6.55
CA TRP A 119 -6.72 -10.31 5.28
C TRP A 119 -6.92 -11.81 5.51
N LYS A 120 -6.10 -12.45 6.34
CA LYS A 120 -6.24 -13.87 6.67
C LYS A 120 -7.58 -14.20 7.33
N LEU A 121 -8.08 -13.32 8.21
CA LEU A 121 -9.41 -13.45 8.81
C LEU A 121 -10.50 -13.41 7.72
N ALA A 122 -10.41 -12.45 6.79
CA ALA A 122 -11.39 -12.28 5.71
C ALA A 122 -11.39 -13.43 4.69
N ALA A 123 -10.22 -14.02 4.42
CA ALA A 123 -10.06 -15.13 3.49
C ALA A 123 -10.89 -16.38 3.89
N ALA A 124 -11.37 -16.46 5.12
CA ALA A 124 -12.23 -17.53 5.61
C ALA A 124 -13.69 -17.49 5.07
N GLY A 125 -14.07 -16.48 4.28
CA GLY A 125 -15.36 -16.46 3.59
C GLY A 125 -16.04 -15.11 3.45
N ASP A 126 -15.39 -14.00 3.83
CA ASP A 126 -15.96 -12.65 3.71
C ASP A 126 -15.28 -11.87 2.58
N GLN A 127 -15.89 -11.90 1.40
CA GLN A 127 -15.37 -11.20 0.21
C GLN A 127 -15.35 -9.68 0.37
N ASN A 128 -16.27 -9.09 1.12
CA ASN A 128 -16.32 -7.64 1.32
C ASN A 128 -15.18 -7.20 2.24
N LEU A 129 -14.97 -7.92 3.34
CA LEU A 129 -13.86 -7.67 4.23
C LEU A 129 -12.52 -7.93 3.52
N LEU A 130 -12.46 -8.95 2.67
CA LEU A 130 -11.27 -9.26 1.87
C LEU A 130 -10.93 -8.11 0.94
N LEU A 131 -11.94 -7.53 0.26
CA LEU A 131 -11.77 -6.36 -0.59
C LEU A 131 -11.27 -5.15 0.21
N GLN A 132 -11.79 -4.91 1.41
CA GLN A 132 -11.31 -3.83 2.29
C GLN A 132 -9.87 -4.06 2.72
N ALA A 133 -9.50 -5.28 3.10
CA ALA A 133 -8.13 -5.62 3.50
C ALA A 133 -7.14 -5.44 2.34
N LEU A 134 -7.50 -5.87 1.11
CA LEU A 134 -6.67 -5.67 -0.08
C LEU A 134 -6.56 -4.18 -0.45
N ASN A 135 -7.63 -3.39 -0.30
CA ASN A 135 -7.57 -1.94 -0.50
C ASN A 135 -6.62 -1.27 0.52
N ALA A 136 -6.69 -1.67 1.79
CA ALA A 136 -5.78 -1.18 2.82
C ALA A 136 -4.32 -1.57 2.53
N LEU A 137 -4.07 -2.81 2.10
CA LEU A 137 -2.75 -3.27 1.68
C LEU A 137 -2.23 -2.47 0.48
N SER A 138 -3.06 -2.23 -0.52
CA SER A 138 -2.70 -1.43 -1.68
C SER A 138 -2.33 0.01 -1.30
N MET A 139 -3.10 0.64 -0.41
CA MET A 139 -2.79 1.97 0.11
C MET A 139 -1.47 2.00 0.87
N LEU A 140 -1.21 1.02 1.74
CA LEU A 140 0.01 0.93 2.54
C LEU A 140 1.26 0.71 1.68
N THR A 141 1.14 -0.08 0.61
CA THR A 141 2.27 -0.45 -0.26
C THR A 141 2.59 0.56 -1.36
N ASP A 142 1.73 1.55 -1.58
CA ASP A 142 1.95 2.59 -2.59
C ASP A 142 3.17 3.45 -2.22
N GLY A 143 4.29 3.21 -2.89
CA GLY A 143 5.59 3.83 -2.60
C GLY A 143 6.43 3.09 -1.54
N GLN A 144 5.97 1.94 -1.06
CA GLN A 144 6.63 1.12 -0.04
C GLN A 144 6.60 -0.39 -0.40
N PRO A 145 7.22 -0.79 -1.53
CA PRO A 145 7.15 -2.17 -2.02
C PRO A 145 7.79 -3.19 -1.07
N ASP A 146 8.76 -2.76 -0.26
CA ASP A 146 9.53 -3.59 0.68
C ASP A 146 8.70 -4.17 1.84
N LEU A 147 7.46 -3.70 2.04
CA LEU A 147 6.62 -4.16 3.15
C LEU A 147 6.11 -5.59 2.98
N LEU A 148 5.93 -6.06 1.74
CA LEU A 148 5.45 -7.43 1.51
C LEU A 148 6.62 -8.41 1.60
N ASP A 149 6.55 -9.30 2.57
CA ASP A 149 7.44 -10.45 2.65
C ASP A 149 7.03 -11.55 1.65
N THR A 150 7.86 -12.59 1.56
CA THR A 150 7.60 -13.72 0.66
C THR A 150 6.28 -14.43 0.93
N GLN A 151 5.82 -14.51 2.19
CA GLN A 151 4.54 -15.13 2.53
C GLN A 151 3.37 -14.27 2.07
N GLY A 152 3.47 -12.94 2.22
CA GLY A 152 2.50 -11.98 1.71
C GLY A 152 2.40 -12.00 0.18
N LEU A 153 3.52 -12.12 -0.52
CA LEU A 153 3.52 -12.26 -1.99
C LEU A 153 2.83 -13.54 -2.44
N GLN A 154 3.09 -14.67 -1.77
CA GLN A 154 2.42 -15.94 -2.10
C GLN A 154 0.91 -15.86 -1.82
N LEU A 155 0.52 -15.35 -0.65
CA LEU A 155 -0.88 -15.16 -0.29
C LEU A 155 -1.61 -14.25 -1.28
N LEU A 156 -0.92 -13.24 -1.84
CA LEU A 156 -1.48 -12.35 -2.85
C LEU A 156 -1.84 -13.09 -4.13
N VAL A 157 -0.94 -13.95 -4.60
CA VAL A 157 -1.17 -14.77 -5.79
C VAL A 157 -2.27 -15.80 -5.56
N ASP A 158 -2.27 -16.46 -4.40
CA ASP A 158 -3.31 -17.42 -4.02
C ASP A 158 -4.69 -16.75 -3.96
N THR A 159 -4.75 -15.55 -3.37
CA THR A 159 -5.99 -14.75 -3.29
C THR A 159 -6.50 -14.33 -4.66
N LEU A 160 -5.60 -13.92 -5.57
CA LEU A 160 -5.96 -13.60 -6.96
C LEU A 160 -6.49 -14.81 -7.71
N ALA A 161 -5.88 -15.99 -7.52
CA ALA A 161 -6.35 -17.22 -8.14
C ALA A 161 -7.75 -17.63 -7.63
N GLN A 162 -7.98 -17.52 -6.31
CA GLN A 162 -9.26 -17.88 -5.70
C GLN A 162 -10.39 -16.87 -6.03
N SER A 163 -10.04 -15.60 -6.21
CA SER A 163 -11.00 -14.51 -6.47
C SER A 163 -11.13 -14.16 -7.96
N ALA A 164 -10.67 -15.02 -8.87
CA ALA A 164 -10.57 -14.72 -10.31
C ALA A 164 -11.92 -14.33 -10.95
N ASN A 165 -13.04 -14.79 -10.41
CA ASN A 165 -14.38 -14.45 -10.90
C ASN A 165 -14.90 -13.09 -10.38
N GLU A 166 -14.28 -12.53 -9.36
CA GLU A 166 -14.73 -11.30 -8.71
C GLU A 166 -13.91 -10.09 -9.20
N ALA A 167 -14.52 -9.26 -10.05
CA ALA A 167 -13.83 -8.15 -10.72
C ALA A 167 -13.17 -7.17 -9.73
N ASN A 168 -13.87 -6.80 -8.65
CA ASN A 168 -13.36 -5.85 -7.65
C ASN A 168 -12.16 -6.41 -6.86
N LEU A 169 -12.23 -7.68 -6.45
CA LEU A 169 -11.14 -8.35 -5.75
C LEU A 169 -9.93 -8.54 -6.68
N THR A 170 -10.18 -8.94 -7.92
CA THR A 170 -9.15 -9.05 -8.95
C THR A 170 -8.47 -7.71 -9.18
N CYS A 171 -9.24 -6.62 -9.35
CA CYS A 171 -8.72 -5.26 -9.52
C CYS A 171 -7.82 -4.84 -8.34
N SER A 172 -8.30 -5.03 -7.11
CA SER A 172 -7.58 -4.64 -5.89
C SER A 172 -6.31 -5.47 -5.66
N GLY A 173 -6.38 -6.78 -5.88
CA GLY A 173 -5.22 -7.67 -5.79
C GLY A 173 -4.15 -7.35 -6.84
N ILE A 174 -4.55 -7.06 -8.08
CA ILE A 174 -3.62 -6.64 -9.14
C ILE A 174 -2.97 -5.29 -8.80
N ARG A 175 -3.70 -4.37 -8.17
CA ARG A 175 -3.13 -3.11 -7.67
C ARG A 175 -2.05 -3.36 -6.60
N CYS A 176 -2.27 -4.32 -5.70
CA CYS A 176 -1.24 -4.74 -4.74
C CYS A 176 0.00 -5.31 -5.44
N VAL A 177 -0.19 -6.17 -6.45
CA VAL A 177 0.90 -6.71 -7.29
C VAL A 177 1.71 -5.57 -7.90
N ARG A 178 1.01 -4.56 -8.46
CA ARG A 178 1.63 -3.38 -9.06
C ARG A 178 2.49 -2.62 -8.07
N HIS A 179 1.96 -2.33 -6.89
CA HIS A 179 2.66 -1.58 -5.84
C HIS A 179 3.86 -2.34 -5.28
N ALA A 180 3.71 -3.65 -5.04
CA ALA A 180 4.80 -4.49 -4.57
C ALA A 180 5.94 -4.67 -5.59
N SER A 181 5.67 -4.45 -6.88
CA SER A 181 6.61 -4.70 -7.97
C SER A 181 7.38 -3.47 -8.45
N LEU A 182 6.83 -2.26 -8.26
CA LEU A 182 7.43 -1.03 -8.76
C LEU A 182 8.76 -0.75 -8.04
N LYS A 183 9.85 -0.55 -8.79
CA LYS A 183 11.21 -0.37 -8.24
C LYS A 183 11.67 -1.48 -7.30
N HIS A 184 11.12 -2.69 -7.43
CA HIS A 184 11.45 -3.81 -6.57
C HIS A 184 11.60 -5.13 -7.35
N GLU A 185 12.82 -5.42 -7.78
CA GLU A 185 13.11 -6.55 -8.67
C GLU A 185 12.88 -7.91 -8.02
N GLN A 186 13.28 -8.07 -6.75
CA GLN A 186 13.11 -9.34 -6.04
C GLN A 186 11.62 -9.72 -5.86
N ASN A 187 10.75 -8.73 -5.67
CA ASN A 187 9.30 -8.95 -5.56
C ASN A 187 8.72 -9.35 -6.91
N ARG A 188 9.13 -8.71 -8.02
CA ARG A 188 8.75 -9.15 -9.37
C ARG A 188 9.10 -10.61 -9.60
N GLN A 189 10.34 -10.99 -9.32
CA GLN A 189 10.77 -12.39 -9.47
C GLN A 189 9.98 -13.34 -8.57
N GLY A 190 9.73 -12.96 -7.31
CA GLY A 190 8.91 -13.74 -6.38
C GLY A 190 7.49 -13.96 -6.90
N LEU A 191 6.82 -12.90 -7.35
CA LEU A 191 5.47 -12.95 -7.91
C LEU A 191 5.40 -13.76 -9.22
N VAL A 192 6.40 -13.62 -10.10
CA VAL A 192 6.48 -14.41 -11.34
C VAL A 192 6.67 -15.89 -11.01
N LYS A 193 7.55 -16.24 -10.06
CA LYS A 193 7.73 -17.62 -9.58
C LYS A 193 6.48 -18.19 -8.94
N ALA A 194 5.71 -17.36 -8.22
CA ALA A 194 4.44 -17.75 -7.62
C ALA A 194 3.31 -17.93 -8.65
N GLY A 195 3.47 -17.48 -9.90
CA GLY A 195 2.49 -17.66 -10.97
C GLY A 195 1.59 -16.46 -11.25
N VAL A 196 2.04 -15.23 -10.98
CA VAL A 196 1.22 -14.02 -11.20
C VAL A 196 0.91 -13.75 -12.67
N LEU A 197 1.82 -14.06 -13.61
CA LEU A 197 1.68 -13.72 -15.03
C LEU A 197 0.41 -14.28 -15.69
N PRO A 198 0.09 -15.59 -15.58
CA PRO A 198 -1.14 -16.12 -16.15
C PRO A 198 -2.40 -15.51 -15.52
N LEU A 199 -2.35 -15.11 -14.24
CA LEU A 199 -3.47 -14.45 -13.57
C LEU A 199 -3.71 -13.05 -14.16
N LEU A 200 -2.65 -12.27 -14.42
CA LEU A 200 -2.76 -10.94 -15.03
C LEU A 200 -3.37 -11.01 -16.44
N THR A 201 -2.93 -11.96 -17.26
CA THR A 201 -3.48 -12.14 -18.62
C THR A 201 -4.91 -12.68 -18.59
N SER A 202 -5.21 -13.60 -17.65
CA SER A 202 -6.57 -14.13 -17.49
C SER A 202 -7.54 -13.07 -17.00
N ALA A 203 -7.11 -12.16 -16.12
CA ALA A 203 -7.93 -11.04 -15.66
C ALA A 203 -8.37 -10.14 -16.82
N ILE A 204 -7.50 -9.85 -17.79
CA ILE A 204 -7.86 -9.07 -18.98
C ILE A 204 -8.87 -9.81 -19.85
N ALA A 205 -8.67 -11.12 -20.06
CA ALA A 205 -9.55 -11.93 -20.88
C ALA A 205 -10.93 -12.12 -20.25
N GLN A 206 -10.98 -12.36 -18.94
CA GLN A 206 -12.20 -12.64 -18.18
C GLN A 206 -13.00 -11.37 -17.89
N HIS A 207 -12.31 -10.29 -17.52
CA HIS A 207 -12.94 -9.02 -17.11
C HIS A 207 -12.81 -7.94 -18.18
N GLY A 208 -12.82 -8.31 -19.47
CA GLY A 208 -12.56 -7.38 -20.58
C GLY A 208 -13.48 -6.14 -20.61
N GLN A 209 -14.71 -6.28 -20.09
CA GLN A 209 -15.71 -5.21 -19.97
C GLN A 209 -15.48 -4.30 -18.74
N HIS A 210 -14.65 -4.70 -17.78
CA HIS A 210 -14.30 -3.91 -16.61
C HIS A 210 -13.08 -3.03 -16.90
N ALA A 211 -13.33 -1.74 -17.13
CA ALA A 211 -12.32 -0.80 -17.60
C ALA A 211 -11.12 -0.62 -16.64
N ASP A 212 -11.37 -0.75 -15.35
CA ASP A 212 -10.43 -0.67 -14.25
C ASP A 212 -9.57 -1.95 -14.14
N VAL A 213 -10.17 -3.15 -14.17
CA VAL A 213 -9.43 -4.42 -14.12
C VAL A 213 -8.42 -4.52 -15.26
N VAL A 214 -8.87 -4.26 -16.50
CA VAL A 214 -8.00 -4.30 -17.68
C VAL A 214 -6.86 -3.28 -17.56
N ARG A 215 -7.14 -2.08 -17.05
CA ARG A 215 -6.11 -1.04 -16.88
C ARG A 215 -5.06 -1.45 -15.86
N GLU A 216 -5.48 -1.92 -14.69
CA GLU A 216 -4.56 -2.36 -13.64
C GLU A 216 -3.75 -3.57 -14.09
N ALA A 217 -4.36 -4.54 -14.78
CA ALA A 217 -3.66 -5.71 -15.31
C ALA A 217 -2.62 -5.33 -16.37
N CYS A 218 -2.95 -4.43 -17.30
CA CYS A 218 -2.00 -3.90 -18.28
C CYS A 218 -0.84 -3.16 -17.60
N TRP A 219 -1.10 -2.36 -16.57
CA TRP A 219 -0.06 -1.68 -15.81
C TRP A 219 0.84 -2.67 -15.05
N ALA A 220 0.27 -3.69 -14.43
CA ALA A 220 1.03 -4.74 -13.76
C ALA A 220 1.93 -5.49 -14.74
N LEU A 221 1.39 -5.92 -15.90
CA LEU A 221 2.18 -6.56 -16.96
C LEU A 221 3.33 -5.67 -17.45
N ARG A 222 3.09 -4.37 -17.63
CA ARG A 222 4.13 -3.40 -17.99
C ARG A 222 5.23 -3.29 -16.93
N ILE A 223 4.85 -3.25 -15.65
CA ILE A 223 5.84 -3.17 -14.55
C ILE A 223 6.68 -4.44 -14.43
N MET A 224 6.15 -5.61 -14.79
CA MET A 224 6.93 -6.85 -14.80
C MET A 224 8.11 -6.81 -15.78
N THR A 225 8.08 -5.89 -16.77
CA THR A 225 9.14 -5.70 -17.76
C THR A 225 10.03 -4.49 -17.48
N PHE A 226 9.99 -3.92 -16.27
CA PHE A 226 10.82 -2.77 -15.91
C PHE A 226 12.19 -3.16 -15.37
N ASP A 227 13.17 -2.32 -15.68
CA ASP A 227 14.53 -2.32 -15.14
C ASP A 227 14.74 -1.04 -14.32
N ASP A 228 14.03 -0.94 -13.18
CA ASP A 228 13.86 0.30 -12.40
C ASP A 228 14.27 0.17 -10.92
N ASP A 229 14.80 -0.97 -10.51
CA ASP A 229 15.31 -1.19 -9.16
C ASP A 229 16.82 -0.92 -9.11
N ILE A 230 17.18 0.28 -8.69
CA ILE A 230 18.58 0.74 -8.62
C ILE A 230 19.44 -0.05 -7.60
N ARG A 231 18.82 -0.87 -6.74
CA ARG A 231 19.53 -1.63 -5.69
C ARG A 231 20.14 -2.92 -6.24
N VAL A 232 19.73 -3.35 -7.43
CA VAL A 232 20.25 -4.53 -8.09
C VAL A 232 20.89 -4.15 -9.42
N PRO A 233 22.00 -4.80 -9.83
CA PRO A 233 22.70 -4.45 -11.07
C PRO A 233 22.01 -5.00 -12.33
N TYR A 234 21.14 -6.01 -12.19
CA TYR A 234 20.48 -6.70 -13.30
C TYR A 234 19.03 -7.04 -12.95
N SER A 235 18.11 -6.84 -13.89
CA SER A 235 16.72 -7.28 -13.80
C SER A 235 16.42 -8.48 -14.69
N ASN A 236 15.33 -9.19 -14.37
CA ASN A 236 14.73 -10.23 -15.22
C ASN A 236 13.70 -9.67 -16.22
N ALA A 237 13.71 -8.36 -16.48
CA ALA A 237 12.73 -7.68 -17.35
C ALA A 237 12.58 -8.35 -18.73
N HIS A 238 13.70 -8.70 -19.37
CA HIS A 238 13.69 -9.39 -20.68
C HIS A 238 13.06 -10.79 -20.59
N ASN A 239 13.42 -11.56 -19.56
CA ASN A 239 12.87 -12.89 -19.33
C ASN A 239 11.36 -12.83 -19.06
N HIS A 240 10.91 -11.89 -18.21
CA HIS A 240 9.49 -11.70 -17.94
C HIS A 240 8.73 -11.29 -19.22
N ALA A 241 9.28 -10.40 -20.05
CA ALA A 241 8.65 -10.04 -21.34
C ALA A 241 8.48 -11.26 -22.26
N LYS A 242 9.51 -12.13 -22.32
CA LYS A 242 9.45 -13.39 -23.07
C LYS A 242 8.36 -14.31 -22.52
N MET A 243 8.30 -14.53 -21.21
CA MET A 243 7.27 -15.35 -20.56
C MET A 243 5.85 -14.81 -20.79
N ILE A 244 5.66 -13.48 -20.71
CA ILE A 244 4.37 -12.84 -20.98
C ILE A 244 3.89 -13.17 -22.40
N VAL A 245 4.76 -13.05 -23.40
CA VAL A 245 4.39 -13.27 -24.81
C VAL A 245 4.27 -14.75 -25.15
N GLN A 246 5.28 -15.55 -24.81
CA GLN A 246 5.43 -16.92 -25.30
C GLN A 246 4.64 -17.93 -24.47
N GLU A 247 4.51 -17.72 -23.16
CA GLU A 247 3.90 -18.70 -22.25
C GLU A 247 2.50 -18.27 -21.80
N ASN A 248 2.26 -16.95 -21.67
CA ASN A 248 1.03 -16.40 -21.09
C ASN A 248 0.11 -15.72 -22.10
N ARG A 249 0.39 -15.86 -23.42
CA ARG A 249 -0.43 -15.32 -24.52
C ARG A 249 -0.66 -13.79 -24.44
N GLY A 250 0.20 -13.07 -23.73
CA GLY A 250 -0.01 -11.66 -23.39
C GLY A 250 -0.22 -10.77 -24.61
N LEU A 251 0.53 -10.99 -25.69
CA LEU A 251 0.38 -10.22 -26.93
C LEU A 251 -1.03 -10.36 -27.53
N LYS A 252 -1.56 -11.59 -27.58
CA LYS A 252 -2.89 -11.86 -28.13
C LYS A 252 -3.97 -11.17 -27.28
N VAL A 253 -3.92 -11.38 -25.97
CA VAL A 253 -4.89 -10.83 -25.01
C VAL A 253 -4.91 -9.30 -25.04
N LEU A 254 -3.74 -8.66 -25.08
CA LEU A 254 -3.64 -7.19 -25.15
C LEU A 254 -4.20 -6.63 -26.47
N ILE A 255 -3.95 -7.30 -27.61
CA ILE A 255 -4.50 -6.89 -28.90
C ILE A 255 -6.04 -7.02 -28.91
N GLU A 256 -6.57 -8.11 -28.38
CA GLU A 256 -8.03 -8.33 -28.29
C GLU A 256 -8.70 -7.27 -27.41
N ALA A 257 -8.12 -6.97 -26.24
CA ALA A 257 -8.60 -5.93 -25.34
C ALA A 257 -8.57 -4.53 -25.97
N ALA A 258 -7.56 -4.23 -26.79
CA ALA A 258 -7.46 -2.95 -27.51
C ALA A 258 -8.53 -2.82 -28.60
N LYS A 259 -8.81 -3.89 -29.35
CA LYS A 259 -9.84 -3.90 -30.41
C LYS A 259 -11.25 -3.70 -29.87
N GLY A 260 -11.56 -4.35 -28.75
CA GLY A 260 -12.87 -4.30 -28.11
C GLY A 260 -13.26 -2.93 -27.52
N ARG A 261 -12.35 -1.95 -27.53
CA ARG A 261 -12.56 -0.59 -27.00
C ARG A 261 -12.63 0.50 -28.06
N SER A 262 -12.81 0.12 -29.33
CA SER A 262 -13.04 1.08 -30.40
C SER A 262 -14.30 1.90 -30.07
N PRO A 263 -14.24 3.25 -30.03
CA PRO A 263 -15.42 4.05 -29.77
C PRO A 263 -16.44 3.85 -30.90
N SER A 264 -17.67 3.52 -30.52
CA SER A 264 -18.85 3.57 -31.41
C SER A 264 -19.15 5.00 -31.81
#